data_AF-A0A1Q8FHT5-F1
#
_entry.id   AF-A0A1Q8FHT5-F1
#
_cell.length_a   1.000
_cell.length_b   1.000
_cell.length_c   1.000
_cell.angle_alpha   90.00
_cell.angle_beta   90.00
_cell.angle_gamma   90.00
#
_symmetry.space_group_name_H-M   'P 1'
#
loop_
_entity.id
_entity.type
_entity.pdbx_description
1 polymer ?
#
loop_
_entity_poly.entity_id
_entity_poly.type
_entity_poly.pdbx_seq_one_letter_code
_entity_poly.pdbx_strand_id
1 'polypeptide(L)'
;MSLDASPFAHRESGASLVSALLLVAVMASMSMMLAGELRVAMRRSANMDGRDQAYWYALGAREYASGLIANAMREPATALRPDAAWLQSAREFPIERGVLTGRIADGNNCFNINGLVVDEGQGLLVADATQRGRFERLMSALGVPATEAGRIAAEASDWIDSDNRPLPGGGEDERYAGLATPYRTGNTLMAESGELLALASMTPTLYRLIEPHVCARPVAAPLPLNINTMTGDDWPLLVAVFDGALGRVAVEGILLSRPAAGFANAEAFWTLEPVQALTPDASLREAVGVDTRYFDVTVDVLHDGQSYRLEAVFEWRGGTTLHRLTQRYGYAQ
;
A
#
# COMPACT_ATOMS: atom_id res chain seq x y z
N MET A 1 -23.61 -67.15 82.89
CA MET A 1 -22.71 -67.69 81.85
C MET A 1 -23.43 -67.49 80.52
N SER A 2 -23.34 -66.29 79.91
CA SER A 2 -22.45 -65.94 78.78
C SER A 2 -22.56 -66.99 77.65
N LEU A 3 -22.98 -66.64 76.43
CA LEU A 3 -22.21 -65.82 75.48
C LEU A 3 -23.07 -65.12 74.40
N ASP A 4 -22.54 -63.97 73.96
CA ASP A 4 -22.88 -63.15 72.79
C ASP A 4 -22.88 -63.88 71.43
N ALA A 5 -23.63 -63.34 70.46
CA ALA A 5 -23.04 -62.71 69.26
C ALA A 5 -24.09 -62.26 68.22
N SER A 6 -24.04 -60.98 67.85
CA SER A 6 -24.39 -60.43 66.53
C SER A 6 -23.12 -59.76 65.97
N PRO A 7 -23.03 -59.33 64.70
CA PRO A 7 -23.63 -59.79 63.44
C PRO A 7 -22.54 -60.05 62.36
N PHE A 8 -22.89 -60.69 61.24
CA PHE A 8 -22.03 -60.69 60.04
C PHE A 8 -22.18 -59.35 59.31
N ALA A 9 -21.23 -58.42 59.53
CA ALA A 9 -21.08 -57.22 58.71
C ALA A 9 -20.22 -57.53 57.48
N HIS A 10 -20.81 -57.47 56.30
CA HIS A 10 -20.09 -57.53 55.02
C HIS A 10 -19.18 -56.30 54.87
N ARG A 11 -17.90 -56.53 54.57
CA ARG A 11 -16.88 -55.49 54.27
C ARG A 11 -17.05 -54.97 52.84
N GLU A 12 -17.65 -53.78 52.69
CA GLU A 12 -17.66 -52.96 51.45
C GLU A 12 -16.68 -51.77 51.51
N SER A 13 -15.53 -51.92 52.16
CA SER A 13 -14.55 -50.83 52.33
C SER A 13 -13.66 -50.58 51.10
N GLY A 14 -13.75 -51.40 50.04
CA GLY A 14 -13.00 -51.22 48.79
C GLY A 14 -13.73 -50.42 47.72
N ALA A 15 -15.05 -50.65 47.55
CA ALA A 15 -15.84 -49.99 46.51
C ALA A 15 -16.05 -48.49 46.78
N SER A 16 -16.19 -48.12 48.06
CA SER A 16 -16.35 -46.74 48.53
C SER A 16 -15.10 -45.88 48.27
N LEU A 17 -13.91 -46.44 48.52
CA LEU A 17 -12.64 -45.74 48.26
C LEU A 17 -12.38 -45.54 46.76
N VAL A 18 -12.66 -46.55 45.94
CA VAL A 18 -12.52 -46.44 44.47
C VAL A 18 -13.48 -45.40 43.91
N SER A 19 -14.72 -45.35 44.41
CA SER A 19 -15.72 -44.36 44.00
C SER A 19 -15.31 -42.93 44.38
N ALA A 20 -14.78 -42.75 45.59
CA ALA A 20 -14.26 -41.46 46.05
C ALA A 20 -13.04 -40.99 45.24
N LEU A 21 -12.08 -41.88 44.97
CA LEU A 21 -10.92 -41.57 44.13
C LEU A 21 -11.31 -41.25 42.69
N LEU A 22 -12.28 -41.96 42.13
CA LEU A 22 -12.79 -41.70 40.78
C LEU A 22 -13.50 -40.35 40.70
N LEU A 23 -14.31 -40.01 41.71
CA LEU A 23 -14.97 -38.71 41.80
C LEU A 23 -13.95 -37.56 41.93
N VAL A 24 -12.92 -37.72 42.76
CA VAL A 24 -11.82 -36.74 42.87
C VAL A 24 -11.05 -36.62 41.55
N ALA A 25 -10.76 -37.73 40.87
CA ALA A 25 -10.07 -37.72 39.59
C ALA A 25 -10.88 -36.97 38.50
N VAL A 26 -12.21 -37.18 38.47
CA VAL A 26 -13.12 -36.46 37.56
C VAL A 26 -13.20 -34.98 37.91
N MET A 27 -13.30 -34.62 39.20
CA MET A 27 -13.30 -33.22 39.62
C MET A 27 -11.99 -32.51 39.28
N ALA A 28 -10.85 -33.19 39.46
CA ALA A 28 -9.54 -32.67 39.13
C ALA A 28 -9.38 -32.48 37.61
N SER A 29 -9.84 -33.44 36.79
CA SER A 29 -9.78 -33.32 35.32
C SER A 29 -10.66 -32.18 34.80
N MET A 30 -11.89 -32.05 35.31
CA MET A 30 -12.78 -30.93 34.98
C MET A 30 -12.17 -29.58 35.37
N SER A 31 -11.57 -29.50 36.55
CA SER A 31 -10.91 -28.29 37.04
C SER A 31 -9.71 -27.90 36.17
N MET A 32 -8.91 -28.88 35.70
CA MET A 32 -7.80 -28.64 34.77
C MET A 32 -8.29 -28.14 33.40
N MET A 33 -9.40 -28.68 32.87
CA MET A 33 -10.00 -28.20 31.63
C MET A 33 -10.47 -26.75 31.74
N LEU A 34 -11.24 -26.42 32.78
CA LEU A 34 -11.72 -25.05 33.03
C LEU A 34 -10.58 -24.04 33.22
N ALA A 35 -9.53 -24.43 33.96
CA ALA A 35 -8.34 -23.59 34.12
C ALA A 35 -7.60 -23.37 32.78
N GLY A 36 -7.57 -24.39 31.91
CA GLY A 36 -7.04 -24.29 30.56
C GLY A 36 -7.82 -23.29 29.71
N GLU A 37 -9.15 -23.42 29.67
CA GLU A 37 -10.04 -22.51 28.93
C GLU A 37 -9.92 -21.06 29.42
N LEU A 38 -9.90 -20.85 30.75
CA LEU A 38 -9.72 -19.53 31.34
C LEU A 38 -8.39 -18.91 30.93
N ARG A 39 -7.29 -19.68 30.93
CA ARG A 39 -5.98 -19.20 30.48
C ARG A 39 -5.98 -18.78 29.02
N VAL A 40 -6.61 -19.57 28.14
CA VAL A 40 -6.73 -19.23 26.72
C VAL A 40 -7.59 -17.98 26.52
N ALA A 41 -8.73 -17.89 27.22
CA ALA A 41 -9.60 -16.73 27.18
C ALA A 41 -8.89 -15.45 27.64
N MET A 42 -8.13 -15.51 28.75
CA MET A 42 -7.34 -14.38 29.24
C MET A 42 -6.24 -13.96 28.25
N ARG A 43 -5.50 -14.90 27.66
CA ARG A 43 -4.49 -14.59 26.64
C ARG A 43 -5.10 -13.93 25.41
N ARG A 44 -6.26 -14.41 24.95
CA ARG A 44 -6.99 -13.80 23.84
C ARG A 44 -7.43 -12.38 24.17
N SER A 45 -7.97 -12.15 25.37
CA SER A 45 -8.34 -10.81 25.84
C SER A 45 -7.15 -9.87 25.84
N ALA A 46 -6.03 -10.27 26.44
CA ALA A 46 -4.82 -9.46 26.49
C ALA A 46 -4.26 -9.14 25.08
N ASN A 47 -4.31 -10.09 24.14
CA ASN A 47 -3.90 -9.84 22.77
C ASN A 47 -4.85 -8.88 22.02
N MET A 48 -6.16 -8.96 22.29
CA MET A 48 -7.15 -8.01 21.77
C MET A 48 -6.88 -6.60 22.30
N ASP A 49 -6.67 -6.45 23.61
CA ASP A 49 -6.36 -5.16 24.23
C ASP A 49 -5.06 -4.56 23.66
N GLY A 50 -4.01 -5.38 23.50
CA GLY A 50 -2.74 -4.96 22.91
C GLY A 50 -2.89 -4.53 21.44
N ARG A 51 -3.72 -5.23 20.66
CA ARG A 51 -4.02 -4.86 19.27
C ARG A 51 -4.82 -3.55 19.19
N ASP A 52 -5.81 -3.36 20.05
CA ASP A 52 -6.61 -2.13 20.09
C ASP A 52 -5.73 -0.93 20.48
N GLN A 53 -4.80 -1.11 21.43
CA GLN A 53 -3.83 -0.08 21.78
C GLN A 53 -2.90 0.25 20.61
N ALA A 54 -2.40 -0.76 19.88
CA ALA A 54 -1.58 -0.55 18.68
C ALA A 54 -2.34 0.21 17.59
N TYR A 55 -3.63 -0.09 17.40
CA TYR A 55 -4.51 0.64 16.48
C TYR A 55 -4.62 2.13 16.86
N TRP A 56 -4.84 2.44 18.14
CA TRP A 56 -4.94 3.83 18.59
C TRP A 56 -3.62 4.59 18.44
N TYR A 57 -2.48 3.93 18.68
CA TYR A 57 -1.16 4.51 18.38
C TYR A 57 -1.01 4.81 16.88
N ALA A 58 -1.41 3.89 16.01
CA ALA A 58 -1.34 4.09 14.57
C ALA A 58 -2.22 5.27 14.09
N LEU A 59 -3.44 5.40 14.63
CA LEU A 59 -4.30 6.55 14.35
C LEU A 59 -3.71 7.86 14.83
N GLY A 60 -3.15 7.90 16.04
CA GLY A 60 -2.49 9.10 16.58
C GLY A 60 -1.31 9.55 15.72
N ALA A 61 -0.46 8.62 15.30
CA ALA A 61 0.67 8.92 14.41
C ALA A 61 0.23 9.37 13.02
N ARG A 62 -0.86 8.82 12.47
CA ARG A 62 -1.45 9.32 11.22
C ARG A 62 -1.89 10.78 11.35
N GLU A 63 -2.57 11.15 12.44
CA GLU A 63 -2.98 12.55 12.64
C GLU A 63 -1.79 13.49 12.87
N TYR A 64 -0.74 13.01 13.55
CA TYR A 64 0.52 13.73 13.65
C TYR A 64 1.15 13.97 12.27
N ALA A 65 1.20 12.93 11.42
CA ALA A 65 1.70 13.04 10.05
C ALA A 65 0.87 14.03 9.20
N SER A 66 -0.46 13.99 9.32
CA SER A 66 -1.36 14.97 8.68
C SER A 66 -1.02 16.41 9.07
N GLY A 67 -0.83 16.68 10.37
CA GLY A 67 -0.41 17.99 10.86
C GLY A 67 0.99 18.40 10.37
N LEU A 68 1.91 17.45 10.28
CA LEU A 68 3.26 17.68 9.76
C LEU A 68 3.22 18.07 8.28
N ILE A 69 2.47 17.33 7.45
CA ILE A 69 2.28 17.64 6.02
C ILE A 69 1.65 19.03 5.87
N ALA A 70 0.57 19.31 6.61
CA ALA A 70 -0.12 20.60 6.53
C ALA A 70 0.76 21.78 6.93
N ASN A 71 1.69 21.59 7.89
CA ASN A 71 2.65 22.61 8.26
C ASN A 71 3.77 22.76 7.23
N ALA A 72 4.30 21.65 6.71
CA ALA A 72 5.35 21.65 5.69
C ALA A 72 4.89 22.33 4.39
N MET A 73 3.66 22.05 3.96
CA MET A 73 3.07 22.61 2.74
C MET A 73 2.71 24.11 2.83
N ARG A 74 2.98 24.79 3.95
CA ARG A 74 2.95 26.25 4.03
C ARG A 74 4.11 26.89 3.26
N GLU A 75 5.24 26.19 3.16
CA GLU A 75 6.44 26.63 2.43
C GLU A 75 6.96 25.47 1.56
N PRO A 76 6.24 25.09 0.49
CA PRO A 76 6.57 23.89 -0.30
C PRO A 76 7.96 23.94 -0.93
N ALA A 77 8.45 25.14 -1.32
CA ALA A 77 9.77 25.33 -1.90
C ALA A 77 10.92 24.91 -0.97
N THR A 78 10.72 24.98 0.35
CA THR A 78 11.71 24.51 1.35
C THR A 78 11.38 23.10 1.84
N ALA A 79 10.10 22.73 1.86
CA ALA A 79 9.65 21.43 2.35
C ALA A 79 9.87 20.28 1.36
N LEU A 80 9.75 20.51 0.05
CA LEU A 80 9.85 19.49 -1.01
C LEU A 80 11.27 19.41 -1.60
N ARG A 81 12.29 19.58 -0.76
CA ARG A 81 13.69 19.50 -1.17
C ARG A 81 14.21 18.06 -1.12
N PRO A 82 15.25 17.72 -1.90
CA PRO A 82 15.87 16.39 -1.84
C PRO A 82 16.41 16.02 -0.46
N ASP A 83 16.86 17.02 0.32
CA ASP A 83 17.45 16.87 1.66
C ASP A 83 16.42 16.95 2.80
N ALA A 84 15.12 16.99 2.48
CA ALA A 84 14.06 17.16 3.45
C ALA A 84 13.85 15.90 4.32
N ALA A 85 14.45 15.88 5.52
CA ALA A 85 14.43 14.74 6.45
C ALA A 85 13.04 14.33 7.01
N TRP A 86 11.97 15.02 6.65
CA TRP A 86 10.60 14.64 7.01
C TRP A 86 9.93 13.77 5.93
N LEU A 87 10.50 13.76 4.72
CA LEU A 87 10.00 13.03 3.54
C LEU A 87 10.90 11.82 3.26
N GLN A 88 10.31 10.74 2.77
CA GLN A 88 10.89 9.44 2.42
C GLN A 88 11.57 8.65 3.56
N SER A 89 12.04 9.31 4.62
CA SER A 89 12.73 8.68 5.74
C SER A 89 11.74 8.17 6.79
N ALA A 90 11.91 6.91 7.21
CA ALA A 90 11.21 6.37 8.36
C ALA A 90 11.73 7.02 9.67
N ARG A 91 10.81 7.29 10.60
CA ARG A 91 11.12 7.85 11.92
C ARG A 91 10.53 6.97 13.00
N GLU A 92 11.37 6.59 13.96
CA GLU A 92 10.98 5.78 15.10
C GLU A 92 10.68 6.64 16.32
N PHE A 93 9.59 6.31 17.01
CA PHE A 93 9.13 6.93 18.23
C PHE A 93 8.93 5.84 19.28
N PRO A 94 9.66 5.88 20.41
CA PRO A 94 9.43 4.93 21.49
C PRO A 94 8.05 5.18 22.09
N ILE A 95 7.31 4.09 22.31
CA ILE A 95 6.01 4.10 23.00
C ILE A 95 6.09 3.14 24.19
N GLU A 96 5.10 3.20 25.08
CA GLU A 96 5.04 2.24 26.17
C GLU A 96 5.00 0.82 25.62
N ARG A 97 5.95 -0.01 26.06
CA ARG A 97 6.04 -1.43 25.69
C ARG A 97 6.10 -1.69 24.18
N GLY A 98 6.73 -0.78 23.43
CA GLY A 98 6.76 -0.88 21.98
C GLY A 98 7.55 0.21 21.26
N VAL A 99 7.43 0.20 19.94
CA VAL A 99 7.96 1.22 19.04
C VAL A 99 6.93 1.54 17.96
N LEU A 100 6.88 2.80 17.57
CA LEU A 100 6.09 3.29 16.45
C LEU A 100 7.04 3.83 15.37
N THR A 101 6.87 3.37 14.14
CA THR A 101 7.64 3.84 12.99
C THR A 101 6.70 4.54 12.01
N GLY A 102 6.94 5.82 11.73
CA GLY A 102 6.17 6.61 10.77
C GLY A 102 7.02 6.99 9.57
N ARG A 103 6.46 6.90 8.36
CA ARG A 103 7.08 7.35 7.11
C ARG A 103 6.09 8.16 6.30
N ILE A 104 6.52 9.29 5.76
CA ILE A 104 5.75 10.12 4.83
C ILE A 104 6.53 10.14 3.52
N ALA A 105 5.89 9.76 2.42
CA ALA A 105 6.48 9.75 1.09
C ALA A 105 5.74 10.71 0.16
N ASP A 106 6.45 11.18 -0.86
CA ASP A 106 5.83 11.89 -1.98
C ASP A 106 4.96 10.91 -2.78
N GLY A 107 3.65 11.12 -2.76
CA GLY A 107 2.68 10.28 -3.44
C GLY A 107 2.40 10.66 -4.89
N ASN A 108 3.07 11.68 -5.44
CA ASN A 108 3.02 12.02 -6.87
C ASN A 108 4.03 11.23 -7.70
N ASN A 109 5.14 10.76 -7.11
CA ASN A 109 6.22 10.07 -7.82
C ASN A 109 5.88 8.60 -8.09
N CYS A 110 4.84 8.39 -8.87
CA CYS A 110 4.36 7.09 -9.32
C CYS A 110 3.64 7.24 -10.66
N PHE A 111 3.60 6.17 -11.45
CA PHE A 111 2.70 6.10 -12.58
C PHE A 111 1.28 5.89 -12.06
N ASN A 112 0.42 6.90 -12.20
CA ASN A 112 -0.99 6.77 -11.86
C ASN A 112 -1.69 5.90 -12.91
N ILE A 113 -2.10 4.69 -12.53
CA ILE A 113 -2.78 3.75 -13.43
C ILE A 113 -4.13 4.29 -13.91
N ASN A 114 -4.78 5.14 -13.10
CA ASN A 114 -5.99 5.85 -13.51
C ASN A 114 -5.72 6.92 -14.57
N GLY A 115 -4.46 7.27 -14.83
CA GLY A 115 -4.05 8.07 -15.98
C GLY A 115 -4.05 7.30 -17.30
N LEU A 116 -4.33 5.98 -17.32
CA LEU A 116 -4.49 5.21 -18.56
C LEU A 116 -5.76 5.60 -19.35
N VAL A 117 -6.62 6.42 -18.75
CA VAL A 117 -7.83 6.99 -19.37
C VAL A 117 -7.85 8.49 -19.14
N VAL A 118 -8.61 9.18 -20.00
CA VAL A 118 -9.01 10.59 -19.81
C VAL A 118 -10.53 10.66 -19.68
N ASP A 119 -11.01 11.62 -18.89
CA ASP A 119 -12.44 11.94 -18.81
C ASP A 119 -12.79 12.96 -19.91
N GLU A 120 -13.49 12.53 -20.96
CA GLU A 120 -13.95 13.41 -22.05
C GLU A 120 -15.21 14.21 -21.68
N GLY A 121 -15.66 14.11 -20.44
CA GLY A 121 -16.80 14.81 -19.88
C GLY A 121 -17.94 13.86 -19.50
N GLN A 122 -18.73 14.28 -18.51
CA GLN A 122 -19.85 13.51 -17.96
C GLN A 122 -19.44 12.14 -17.37
N GLY A 123 -18.15 11.95 -17.04
CA GLY A 123 -17.63 10.70 -16.52
C GLY A 123 -17.38 9.64 -17.60
N LEU A 124 -17.33 10.03 -18.87
CA LEU A 124 -16.97 9.13 -19.97
C LEU A 124 -15.45 8.96 -19.98
N LEU A 125 -14.99 7.78 -19.56
CA LEU A 125 -13.58 7.43 -19.53
C LEU A 125 -13.18 6.81 -20.87
N VAL A 126 -12.16 7.37 -21.50
CA VAL A 126 -11.63 6.93 -22.80
C VAL A 126 -10.15 6.60 -22.66
N ALA A 127 -9.71 5.46 -23.19
CA ALA A 127 -8.32 5.03 -23.14
C ALA A 127 -7.35 6.06 -23.75
N ASP A 128 -6.29 6.39 -23.02
CA ASP A 128 -5.22 7.30 -23.46
C ASP A 128 -4.05 6.49 -24.05
N ALA A 129 -3.87 6.57 -25.36
CA ALA A 129 -2.81 5.86 -26.08
C ALA A 129 -1.39 6.31 -25.65
N THR A 130 -1.22 7.57 -25.27
CA THR A 130 0.07 8.11 -24.81
C THR A 130 0.42 7.52 -23.46
N GLN A 131 -0.50 7.56 -22.50
CA GLN A 131 -0.24 7.01 -21.16
C GLN A 131 -0.11 5.49 -21.19
N ARG A 132 -0.87 4.79 -22.03
CA ARG A 132 -0.68 3.36 -22.26
C ARG A 132 0.73 3.03 -22.76
N GLY A 133 1.24 3.80 -23.72
CA GLY A 133 2.61 3.65 -24.21
C GLY A 133 3.67 3.93 -23.14
N ARG A 134 3.42 4.91 -22.26
CA ARG A 134 4.31 5.20 -21.11
C ARG A 134 4.30 4.08 -20.08
N PHE A 135 3.15 3.47 -19.81
CA PHE A 135 3.06 2.33 -18.90
C PHE A 135 3.79 1.09 -19.44
N GLU A 136 3.67 0.82 -20.74
CA GLU A 136 4.45 -0.23 -21.42
C GLU A 136 5.96 0.02 -21.29
N ARG A 137 6.39 1.27 -21.50
CA ARG A 137 7.81 1.66 -21.36
C ARG A 137 8.32 1.56 -19.94
N LEU A 138 7.50 1.91 -18.94
CA LEU A 138 7.83 1.72 -17.52
C LEU A 138 8.12 0.25 -17.22
N MET A 139 7.21 -0.64 -17.62
CA MET A 139 7.38 -2.09 -17.43
C MET A 139 8.60 -2.62 -18.20
N SER A 140 8.81 -2.15 -19.43
CA SER A 140 9.97 -2.55 -20.24
C SER A 140 11.30 -2.09 -19.64
N ALA A 141 11.35 -0.89 -19.05
CA ALA A 141 12.52 -0.38 -18.33
C ALA A 141 12.84 -1.25 -17.11
N LEU A 142 11.83 -1.81 -16.45
CA LEU A 142 11.97 -2.75 -15.34
C LEU A 142 12.33 -4.18 -15.79
N GLY A 143 12.42 -4.43 -17.10
CA GLY A 143 12.81 -5.72 -17.66
C GLY A 143 11.65 -6.66 -18.01
N VAL A 144 10.40 -6.16 -18.00
CA VAL A 144 9.26 -6.93 -18.53
C VAL A 144 9.37 -7.00 -20.06
N PRO A 145 9.20 -8.18 -20.69
CA PRO A 145 9.21 -8.28 -22.14
C PRO A 145 8.14 -7.38 -22.79
N ALA A 146 8.49 -6.66 -23.86
CA ALA A 146 7.62 -5.67 -24.50
C ALA A 146 6.23 -6.23 -24.88
N THR A 147 6.16 -7.47 -25.36
CA THR A 147 4.88 -8.12 -25.69
C THR A 147 3.98 -8.33 -24.47
N GLU A 148 4.58 -8.63 -23.32
CA GLU A 148 3.86 -8.82 -22.06
C GLU A 148 3.46 -7.47 -21.46
N ALA A 149 4.37 -6.49 -21.48
CA ALA A 149 4.10 -5.12 -21.07
C ALA A 149 2.95 -4.49 -21.88
N GLY A 150 2.97 -4.61 -23.20
CA GLY A 150 1.90 -4.07 -24.07
C GLY A 150 0.55 -4.73 -23.81
N ARG A 151 0.52 -6.04 -23.56
CA ARG A 151 -0.70 -6.78 -23.20
C ARG A 151 -1.27 -6.33 -21.86
N ILE A 152 -0.43 -6.22 -20.83
CA ILE A 152 -0.83 -5.72 -19.51
C ILE A 152 -1.34 -4.28 -19.61
N ALA A 153 -0.66 -3.42 -20.37
CA ALA A 153 -1.06 -2.04 -20.54
C ALA A 153 -2.40 -1.90 -21.27
N ALA A 154 -2.66 -2.72 -22.30
CA ALA A 154 -3.95 -2.77 -22.98
C ALA A 154 -5.07 -3.28 -22.04
N GLU A 155 -4.84 -4.38 -21.33
CA GLU A 155 -5.81 -4.90 -20.35
C GLU A 155 -6.09 -3.91 -19.22
N ALA A 156 -5.09 -3.17 -18.76
CA ALA A 156 -5.28 -2.15 -17.72
C ALA A 156 -6.08 -0.94 -18.23
N SER A 157 -5.95 -0.56 -19.51
CA SER A 157 -6.79 0.47 -20.13
C SER A 157 -8.25 0.01 -20.25
N ASP A 158 -8.49 -1.19 -20.84
CA ASP A 158 -9.84 -1.77 -20.98
C ASP A 158 -10.49 -2.05 -19.61
N TRP A 159 -9.70 -2.28 -18.56
CA TRP A 159 -10.26 -2.44 -17.21
C TRP A 159 -10.97 -1.19 -16.69
N ILE A 160 -10.53 -0.01 -17.15
CA ILE A 160 -10.89 1.30 -16.61
C ILE A 160 -11.84 2.07 -17.53
N ASP A 161 -11.66 1.97 -18.85
CA ASP A 161 -12.45 2.76 -19.80
C ASP A 161 -13.93 2.36 -19.80
N SER A 162 -14.78 3.24 -20.33
CA SER A 162 -16.23 3.12 -20.17
C SER A 162 -16.92 2.25 -21.21
N ASP A 163 -16.20 1.81 -22.25
CA ASP A 163 -16.81 1.03 -23.32
C ASP A 163 -16.73 -0.49 -23.05
N ASN A 164 -16.84 -1.31 -24.07
CA ASN A 164 -16.81 -2.78 -23.97
C ASN A 164 -16.10 -3.37 -25.21
N ARG A 165 -15.21 -2.59 -25.83
CA ARG A 165 -14.52 -2.91 -27.07
C ARG A 165 -13.05 -3.12 -26.74
N PRO A 166 -12.57 -4.37 -26.71
CA PRO A 166 -11.22 -4.63 -26.28
C PRO A 166 -10.21 -4.00 -27.23
N LEU A 167 -9.20 -3.33 -26.66
CA LEU A 167 -8.02 -2.92 -27.40
C LEU A 167 -7.26 -4.15 -27.95
N PRO A 168 -6.39 -3.98 -28.97
CA PRO A 168 -5.51 -5.07 -29.40
C PRO A 168 -4.66 -5.61 -28.23
N GLY A 169 -4.88 -6.88 -27.89
CA GLY A 169 -4.24 -7.55 -26.75
C GLY A 169 -4.90 -7.30 -25.39
N GLY A 170 -5.89 -6.41 -25.33
CA GLY A 170 -6.67 -6.10 -24.14
C GLY A 170 -7.72 -7.16 -23.78
N GLY A 171 -8.71 -6.76 -22.99
CA GLY A 171 -9.71 -7.66 -22.45
C GLY A 171 -10.82 -6.95 -21.71
N GLU A 172 -12.04 -7.28 -22.11
CA GLU A 172 -13.30 -6.77 -21.55
C GLU A 172 -14.06 -7.87 -20.80
N ASP A 173 -15.28 -7.59 -20.37
CA ASP A 173 -16.20 -8.53 -19.71
C ASP A 173 -16.18 -9.96 -20.28
N GLU A 174 -16.20 -10.12 -21.60
CA GLU A 174 -16.20 -11.44 -22.26
C GLU A 174 -14.96 -12.26 -21.93
N ARG A 175 -13.81 -11.61 -21.79
CA ARG A 175 -12.54 -12.28 -21.45
C ARG A 175 -12.57 -12.81 -20.02
N TYR A 176 -13.02 -11.99 -19.08
CA TYR A 176 -13.03 -12.32 -17.66
C TYR A 176 -14.16 -13.28 -17.28
N ALA A 177 -15.27 -13.27 -18.03
CA ALA A 177 -16.36 -14.23 -17.89
C ALA A 177 -15.92 -15.69 -18.18
N GLY A 178 -14.88 -15.88 -19.00
CA GLY A 178 -14.33 -17.19 -19.35
C GLY A 178 -13.35 -17.80 -18.33
N LEU A 179 -13.02 -17.08 -17.24
CA LEU A 179 -12.08 -17.54 -16.23
C LEU A 179 -12.69 -18.60 -15.30
N ALA A 180 -11.83 -19.36 -14.60
CA ALA A 180 -12.25 -20.37 -13.64
C ALA A 180 -13.11 -19.81 -12.49
N THR A 181 -12.85 -18.55 -12.12
CA THR A 181 -13.72 -17.74 -11.25
C THR A 181 -14.11 -16.51 -12.05
N PRO A 182 -15.32 -16.49 -12.66
CA PRO A 182 -15.75 -15.37 -13.50
C PRO A 182 -15.94 -14.07 -12.73
N TYR A 183 -15.54 -12.96 -13.35
CA TYR A 183 -15.82 -11.59 -12.90
C TYR A 183 -15.90 -10.67 -14.13
N ARG A 184 -16.07 -9.37 -13.89
CA ARG A 184 -16.23 -8.31 -14.89
C ARG A 184 -15.12 -7.28 -14.78
N THR A 185 -14.91 -6.52 -15.84
CA THR A 185 -14.06 -5.32 -15.79
C THR A 185 -14.67 -4.28 -14.83
N GLY A 186 -13.84 -3.34 -14.38
CA GLY A 186 -14.29 -2.27 -13.51
C GLY A 186 -15.14 -1.24 -14.23
N ASN A 187 -14.76 -0.89 -15.47
CA ASN A 187 -15.28 0.22 -16.28
C ASN A 187 -15.39 1.52 -15.48
N THR A 188 -14.40 1.73 -14.61
CA THR A 188 -14.25 2.86 -13.70
C THR A 188 -12.80 2.94 -13.22
N LEU A 189 -12.42 4.06 -12.62
CA LEU A 189 -11.11 4.24 -12.02
C LEU A 189 -10.85 3.17 -10.95
N MET A 190 -9.65 2.58 -10.97
CA MET A 190 -9.19 1.67 -9.93
C MET A 190 -9.12 2.43 -8.60
N ALA A 191 -9.65 1.82 -7.54
CA ALA A 191 -9.55 2.31 -6.17
C ALA A 191 -8.14 2.09 -5.60
N GLU A 192 -7.46 1.02 -6.04
CA GLU A 192 -6.15 0.62 -5.53
C GLU A 192 -5.27 0.03 -6.64
N SER A 193 -3.94 0.23 -6.54
CA SER A 193 -3.00 -0.36 -7.51
C SER A 193 -2.99 -1.89 -7.50
N GLY A 194 -3.38 -2.50 -6.39
CA GLY A 194 -3.51 -3.96 -6.26
C GLY A 194 -4.55 -4.58 -7.21
N GLU A 195 -5.49 -3.79 -7.75
CA GLU A 195 -6.45 -4.27 -8.76
C GLU A 195 -5.78 -4.73 -10.05
N LEU A 196 -4.54 -4.30 -10.33
CA LEU A 196 -3.74 -4.82 -11.43
C LEU A 196 -3.59 -6.35 -11.38
N LEU A 197 -3.64 -6.98 -10.19
CA LEU A 197 -3.60 -8.44 -10.04
C LEU A 197 -4.84 -9.15 -10.60
N ALA A 198 -5.93 -8.44 -10.88
CA ALA A 198 -7.13 -8.97 -11.51
C ALA A 198 -7.02 -9.05 -13.05
N LEU A 199 -6.01 -8.40 -13.65
CA LEU A 199 -5.77 -8.47 -15.09
C LEU A 199 -5.30 -9.88 -15.47
N ALA A 200 -5.85 -10.42 -16.56
CA ALA A 200 -5.62 -11.80 -16.96
C ALA A 200 -4.14 -12.11 -17.25
N SER A 201 -3.37 -11.10 -17.66
CA SER A 201 -1.94 -11.22 -17.97
C SER A 201 -1.02 -10.80 -16.82
N MET A 202 -1.54 -10.26 -15.72
CA MET A 202 -0.73 -9.90 -14.57
C MET A 202 -0.41 -11.14 -13.73
N THR A 203 0.84 -11.21 -13.25
CA THR A 203 1.26 -12.25 -12.30
C THR A 203 1.72 -11.61 -11.00
N PRO A 204 1.69 -12.31 -9.86
CA PRO A 204 2.23 -11.77 -8.60
C PRO A 204 3.70 -11.37 -8.70
N THR A 205 4.49 -12.02 -9.57
CA THR A 205 5.90 -11.68 -9.79
C THR A 205 6.05 -10.37 -10.54
N LEU A 206 5.27 -10.17 -11.61
CA LEU A 206 5.26 -8.91 -12.36
C LEU A 206 4.71 -7.76 -11.50
N TYR A 207 3.64 -8.00 -10.75
CA TYR A 207 3.07 -7.00 -9.85
C TYR A 207 4.10 -6.52 -8.82
N ARG A 208 4.80 -7.43 -8.12
CA ARG A 208 5.87 -7.05 -7.17
C ARG A 208 7.01 -6.24 -7.80
N LEU A 209 7.26 -6.45 -9.09
CA LEU A 209 8.29 -5.70 -9.82
C LEU A 209 7.85 -4.25 -10.10
N ILE A 210 6.57 -4.04 -10.44
CA ILE A 210 6.05 -2.71 -10.84
C ILE A 210 5.43 -1.94 -9.67
N GLU A 211 4.99 -2.63 -8.61
CA GLU A 211 4.29 -2.07 -7.45
C GLU A 211 4.97 -0.81 -6.88
N PRO A 212 6.32 -0.75 -6.70
CA PRO A 212 6.97 0.45 -6.18
C PRO A 212 6.82 1.70 -7.05
N HIS A 213 6.46 1.53 -8.33
CA HIS A 213 6.42 2.60 -9.33
C HIS A 213 5.00 2.93 -9.80
N VAL A 214 3.96 2.27 -9.28
CA VAL A 214 2.57 2.50 -9.71
C VAL A 214 1.68 2.88 -8.53
N CYS A 215 0.66 3.68 -8.82
CA CYS A 215 -0.34 4.09 -7.84
C CYS A 215 -1.72 4.21 -8.49
N ALA A 216 -2.76 4.22 -7.66
CA ALA A 216 -4.12 4.54 -8.08
C ALA A 216 -4.56 5.82 -7.36
N ARG A 217 -4.53 6.97 -8.06
CA ARG A 217 -5.07 8.23 -7.56
C ARG A 217 -6.44 8.49 -8.20
N PRO A 218 -7.39 9.12 -7.50
CA PRO A 218 -8.77 9.27 -7.98
C PRO A 218 -8.90 10.41 -9.01
N VAL A 219 -8.04 10.39 -10.03
CA VAL A 219 -7.99 11.33 -11.14
C VAL A 219 -7.69 10.57 -12.43
N ALA A 220 -8.49 10.82 -13.46
CA ALA A 220 -8.32 10.30 -14.82
C ALA A 220 -7.24 11.10 -15.58
N ALA A 221 -6.03 11.14 -15.02
CA ALA A 221 -4.93 11.93 -15.54
C ALA A 221 -3.57 11.42 -15.01
N PRO A 222 -2.47 11.62 -15.76
CA PRO A 222 -1.13 11.43 -15.22
C PRO A 222 -0.86 12.41 -14.06
N LEU A 223 0.09 12.06 -13.20
CA LEU A 223 0.59 12.95 -12.15
C LEU A 223 1.89 13.59 -12.60
N PRO A 224 2.07 14.92 -12.41
CA PRO A 224 3.38 15.54 -12.56
C PRO A 224 4.35 14.95 -11.55
N LEU A 225 5.45 14.38 -12.04
CA LEU A 225 6.53 13.86 -11.20
C LEU A 225 7.28 15.03 -10.57
N ASN A 226 7.52 14.96 -9.26
CA ASN A 226 8.28 15.96 -8.54
C ASN A 226 9.78 15.60 -8.56
N ILE A 227 10.53 16.22 -9.47
CA ILE A 227 11.97 15.93 -9.63
C ILE A 227 12.82 16.27 -8.41
N ASN A 228 12.31 17.00 -7.41
CA ASN A 228 13.07 17.30 -6.20
C ASN A 228 12.98 16.19 -5.16
N THR A 229 11.90 15.41 -5.17
CA THR A 229 11.62 14.37 -4.18
C THR A 229 11.81 12.96 -4.73
N MET A 230 12.01 12.82 -6.04
CA MET A 230 12.38 11.54 -6.66
C MET A 230 13.69 11.00 -6.10
N THR A 231 13.71 9.72 -5.81
CA THR A 231 14.88 8.94 -5.40
C THR A 231 15.56 8.31 -6.61
N GLY A 232 16.75 7.71 -6.40
CA GLY A 232 17.45 7.00 -7.48
C GLY A 232 16.64 5.83 -8.04
N ASP A 233 15.80 5.19 -7.23
CA ASP A 233 14.97 4.06 -7.64
C ASP A 233 13.81 4.47 -8.56
N ASP A 234 13.45 5.76 -8.60
CA ASP A 234 12.36 6.30 -9.41
C ASP A 234 12.74 6.54 -10.87
N TRP A 235 13.98 6.21 -11.27
CA TRP A 235 14.47 6.38 -12.64
C TRP A 235 13.54 5.80 -13.74
N PRO A 236 12.84 4.66 -13.57
CA PRO A 236 11.97 4.10 -14.61
C PRO A 236 10.82 5.03 -14.98
N LEU A 237 10.35 5.87 -14.03
CA LEU A 237 9.27 6.83 -14.26
C LEU A 237 9.68 7.92 -15.24
N LEU A 238 10.90 8.45 -15.11
CA LEU A 238 11.41 9.46 -16.07
C LEU A 238 11.70 8.82 -17.43
N VAL A 239 12.21 7.59 -17.48
CA VAL A 239 12.37 6.88 -18.77
C VAL A 239 11.01 6.72 -19.47
N ALA A 240 9.96 6.37 -18.73
CA ALA A 240 8.61 6.25 -19.25
C ALA A 240 8.05 7.59 -19.75
N VAL A 241 8.14 8.66 -18.94
CA VAL A 241 7.62 10.00 -19.28
C VAL A 241 8.27 10.58 -20.53
N PHE A 242 9.58 10.38 -20.70
CA PHE A 242 10.34 10.82 -21.88
C PHE A 242 10.28 9.85 -23.06
N ASP A 243 9.34 8.90 -23.03
CA ASP A 243 9.14 7.91 -24.07
C ASP A 243 10.40 7.11 -24.46
N GLY A 244 11.31 6.92 -23.50
CA GLY A 244 12.60 6.26 -23.69
C GLY A 244 13.71 7.14 -24.29
N ALA A 245 13.41 8.39 -24.66
CA ALA A 245 14.40 9.31 -25.21
C ALA A 245 15.48 9.70 -24.19
N LEU A 246 15.12 9.74 -22.90
CA LEU A 246 16.09 9.72 -21.81
C LEU A 246 16.27 8.27 -21.33
N GLY A 247 17.45 7.71 -21.59
CA GLY A 247 17.83 6.40 -21.09
C GLY A 247 18.21 6.44 -19.59
N ARG A 248 18.27 5.26 -18.96
CA ARG A 248 18.60 5.09 -17.53
C ARG A 248 19.82 5.91 -17.08
N VAL A 249 20.93 5.83 -17.80
CA VAL A 249 22.18 6.52 -17.42
C VAL A 249 22.00 8.05 -17.39
N ALA A 250 21.27 8.60 -18.35
CA ALA A 250 20.98 10.04 -18.39
C ALA A 250 20.07 10.44 -17.21
N VAL A 251 19.02 9.65 -16.95
CA VAL A 251 18.09 9.89 -15.83
C VAL A 251 18.80 9.82 -14.48
N GLU A 252 19.57 8.75 -14.22
CA GLU A 252 20.34 8.60 -12.99
C GLU A 252 21.36 9.74 -12.85
N GLY A 253 22.02 10.15 -13.94
CA GLY A 253 22.91 11.31 -13.96
C GLY A 253 22.21 12.62 -13.59
N ILE A 254 21.00 12.86 -14.08
CA ILE A 254 20.19 14.03 -13.71
C ILE A 254 19.82 13.99 -12.22
N LEU A 255 19.35 12.85 -11.71
CA LEU A 255 18.97 12.70 -10.30
C LEU A 255 20.18 12.84 -9.35
N LEU A 256 21.35 12.33 -9.74
CA LEU A 256 22.60 12.46 -8.98
C LEU A 256 23.19 13.88 -9.02
N SER A 257 23.07 14.58 -10.15
CA SER A 257 23.56 15.95 -10.32
C SER A 257 22.60 17.02 -9.79
N ARG A 258 21.41 16.61 -9.35
CA ARG A 258 20.42 17.49 -8.74
C ARG A 258 21.04 18.27 -7.57
N PRO A 259 20.87 19.60 -7.50
CA PRO A 259 21.36 20.39 -6.38
C PRO A 259 20.84 19.86 -5.04
N ALA A 260 21.60 19.99 -3.96
CA ALA A 260 21.16 19.56 -2.63
C ALA A 260 19.85 20.24 -2.18
N ALA A 261 19.66 21.50 -2.57
CA ALA A 261 18.43 22.25 -2.33
C ALA A 261 17.31 21.97 -3.35
N GLY A 262 17.52 21.07 -4.31
CA GLY A 262 16.64 20.84 -5.44
C GLY A 262 16.74 21.92 -6.52
N PHE A 263 16.01 21.69 -7.62
CA PHE A 263 15.74 22.68 -8.63
C PHE A 263 14.79 23.75 -8.09
N ALA A 264 15.08 25.03 -8.35
CA ALA A 264 14.27 26.15 -7.88
C ALA A 264 12.85 26.19 -8.48
N ASN A 265 12.69 25.63 -9.68
CA ASN A 265 11.45 25.50 -10.41
C ASN A 265 11.61 24.45 -11.52
N ALA A 266 10.52 24.10 -12.19
CA ALA A 266 10.55 23.15 -13.30
C ALA A 266 11.43 23.63 -14.48
N GLU A 267 11.51 24.94 -14.75
CA GLU A 267 12.33 25.49 -15.85
C GLU A 267 13.81 25.15 -15.71
N ALA A 268 14.34 25.16 -14.48
CA ALA A 268 15.72 24.78 -14.20
C ALA A 268 16.02 23.33 -14.59
N PHE A 269 15.03 22.43 -14.54
CA PHE A 269 15.16 21.06 -15.04
C PHE A 269 15.05 21.01 -16.58
N TRP A 270 14.09 21.74 -17.16
CA TRP A 270 13.87 21.77 -18.61
C TRP A 270 15.02 22.38 -19.42
N THR A 271 15.89 23.16 -18.77
CA THR A 271 17.06 23.81 -19.39
C THR A 271 18.35 22.98 -19.28
N LEU A 272 18.31 21.81 -18.63
CA LEU A 272 19.44 20.88 -18.64
C LEU A 272 19.70 20.40 -20.07
N GLU A 273 20.96 20.44 -20.53
CA GLU A 273 21.36 20.04 -21.88
C GLU A 273 20.71 18.72 -22.38
N PRO A 274 20.77 17.59 -21.65
CA PRO A 274 20.17 16.33 -22.12
C PRO A 274 18.63 16.40 -22.24
N VAL A 275 17.98 17.28 -21.49
CA VAL A 275 16.51 17.46 -21.51
C VAL A 275 16.11 18.44 -22.61
N GLN A 276 16.80 19.58 -22.70
CA GLN A 276 16.54 20.62 -23.69
C GLN A 276 16.76 20.12 -25.13
N ALA A 277 17.76 19.25 -25.34
CA ALA A 277 18.06 18.64 -26.63
C ALA A 277 16.90 17.82 -27.22
N LEU A 278 15.96 17.37 -26.38
CA LEU A 278 14.78 16.62 -26.81
C LEU A 278 13.62 17.50 -27.27
N THR A 279 13.73 18.83 -27.15
CA THR A 279 12.69 19.80 -27.52
C THR A 279 11.31 19.44 -26.94
N PRO A 280 11.17 19.39 -25.60
CA PRO A 280 9.95 18.90 -24.96
C PRO A 280 8.75 19.78 -25.28
N ASP A 281 7.65 19.14 -25.70
CA ASP A 281 6.38 19.83 -25.99
C ASP A 281 5.63 20.22 -24.70
N ALA A 282 4.49 20.89 -24.85
CA ALA A 282 3.70 21.35 -23.71
C ALA A 282 3.22 20.20 -22.82
N SER A 283 2.79 19.09 -23.42
CA SER A 283 2.27 17.92 -22.69
C SER A 283 3.36 17.23 -21.86
N LEU A 284 4.55 17.07 -22.43
CA LEU A 284 5.70 16.54 -21.70
C LEU A 284 6.12 17.49 -20.58
N ARG A 285 6.02 18.81 -20.80
CA ARG A 285 6.36 19.82 -19.78
C ARG A 285 5.41 19.82 -18.58
N GLU A 286 4.18 19.37 -18.74
CA GLU A 286 3.22 19.18 -17.65
C GLU A 286 3.50 17.91 -16.84
N ALA A 287 4.19 16.92 -17.41
CA ALA A 287 4.46 15.64 -16.75
C ALA A 287 5.56 15.70 -15.68
N VAL A 288 6.33 16.79 -15.61
CA VAL A 288 7.41 16.96 -14.63
C VAL A 288 7.38 18.36 -14.01
N GLY A 289 7.41 18.41 -12.69
CA GLY A 289 7.35 19.64 -11.91
C GLY A 289 8.15 19.58 -10.61
N VAL A 290 7.90 20.54 -9.73
CA VAL A 290 8.52 20.63 -8.38
C VAL A 290 7.49 20.55 -7.25
N ASP A 291 6.22 20.34 -7.61
CA ASP A 291 5.08 20.36 -6.69
C ASP A 291 4.54 18.95 -6.43
N THR A 292 3.94 18.78 -5.26
CA THR A 292 3.34 17.52 -4.81
C THR A 292 1.90 17.75 -4.38
N ARG A 293 0.99 16.90 -4.86
CA ARG A 293 -0.44 16.91 -4.48
C ARG A 293 -0.77 15.78 -3.51
N TYR A 294 -0.18 14.61 -3.67
CA TYR A 294 -0.49 13.43 -2.86
C TYR A 294 0.66 13.08 -1.92
N PHE A 295 0.33 12.56 -0.74
CA PHE A 295 1.29 12.08 0.25
C PHE A 295 0.87 10.71 0.75
N ASP A 296 1.79 9.76 0.71
CA ASP A 296 1.58 8.43 1.27
C ASP A 296 2.15 8.38 2.69
N VAL A 297 1.34 7.95 3.65
CA VAL A 297 1.72 7.81 5.06
C VAL A 297 1.66 6.35 5.45
N THR A 298 2.80 5.79 5.86
CA THR A 298 2.87 4.44 6.46
C THR A 298 3.19 4.57 7.94
N VAL A 299 2.43 3.87 8.77
CA VAL A 299 2.67 3.76 10.21
C VAL A 299 2.73 2.29 10.58
N ASP A 300 3.85 1.89 11.16
CA ASP A 300 4.06 0.58 11.76
C ASP A 300 4.11 0.71 13.28
N VAL A 301 3.36 -0.12 13.99
CA VAL A 301 3.34 -0.14 15.45
C VAL A 301 3.65 -1.55 15.91
N LEU A 302 4.67 -1.69 16.74
CA LEU A 302 4.95 -2.89 17.52
C LEU A 302 4.64 -2.58 18.98
N HIS A 303 3.60 -3.18 19.55
CA HIS A 303 3.21 -2.98 20.93
C HIS A 303 2.87 -4.32 21.57
N ASP A 304 3.53 -4.69 22.66
CA ASP A 304 3.31 -5.96 23.35
C ASP A 304 3.43 -7.21 22.44
N GLY A 305 4.36 -7.15 21.49
CA GLY A 305 4.58 -8.21 20.50
C GLY A 305 3.48 -8.31 19.44
N GLN A 306 2.49 -7.42 19.44
CA GLN A 306 1.51 -7.26 18.38
C GLN A 306 2.01 -6.22 17.37
N SER A 307 1.98 -6.58 16.08
CA SER A 307 2.28 -5.68 14.98
C SER A 307 1.01 -5.13 14.35
N TYR A 308 0.99 -3.84 14.03
CA TYR A 308 -0.11 -3.19 13.32
C TYR A 308 0.46 -2.24 12.25
N ARG A 309 0.00 -2.36 11.01
CA ARG A 309 0.33 -1.41 9.92
C ARG A 309 -0.90 -0.61 9.53
N LEU A 310 -0.73 0.70 9.39
CA LEU A 310 -1.68 1.62 8.80
C LEU A 310 -1.04 2.30 7.61
N GLU A 311 -1.77 2.35 6.50
CA GLU A 311 -1.40 3.13 5.32
C GLU A 311 -2.52 4.12 5.01
N ALA A 312 -2.17 5.37 4.69
CA ALA A 312 -3.14 6.39 4.33
C ALA A 312 -2.59 7.27 3.20
N VAL A 313 -3.48 7.64 2.28
CA VAL A 313 -3.19 8.59 1.22
C VAL A 313 -3.85 9.92 1.55
N PHE A 314 -3.07 10.99 1.50
CA PHE A 314 -3.55 12.34 1.69
C PHE A 314 -3.44 13.15 0.40
N GLU A 315 -4.41 14.03 0.18
CA GLU A 315 -4.46 14.99 -0.91
C GLU A 315 -4.37 16.41 -0.35
N TRP A 316 -3.39 17.16 -0.83
CA TRP A 316 -3.25 18.58 -0.60
C TRP A 316 -4.07 19.36 -1.63
N ARG A 317 -5.08 20.12 -1.17
CA ARG A 317 -5.94 20.95 -2.04
C ARG A 317 -5.59 22.45 -2.00
N GLY A 318 -4.44 22.80 -1.44
CA GLY A 318 -4.01 24.18 -1.23
C GLY A 318 -4.51 24.80 0.08
N GLY A 319 -3.92 25.94 0.45
CA GLY A 319 -4.24 26.67 1.67
C GLY A 319 -3.72 25.95 2.93
N THR A 320 -4.63 25.43 3.75
CA THR A 320 -4.33 24.60 4.93
C THR A 320 -5.07 23.26 4.90
N THR A 321 -5.62 22.88 3.74
CA THR A 321 -6.60 21.80 3.64
C THR A 321 -5.96 20.54 3.11
N LEU A 322 -5.77 19.57 4.01
CA LEU A 322 -5.36 18.22 3.69
C LEU A 322 -6.56 17.27 3.82
N HIS A 323 -6.86 16.52 2.77
CA HIS A 323 -7.93 15.54 2.76
C HIS A 323 -7.36 14.13 2.76
N ARG A 324 -7.80 13.29 3.70
CA ARG A 324 -7.50 11.85 3.65
C ARG A 324 -8.40 11.20 2.60
N LEU A 325 -7.80 10.55 1.60
CA LEU A 325 -8.52 9.86 0.53
C LEU A 325 -8.84 8.41 0.91
N THR A 326 -7.82 7.68 1.33
CA THR A 326 -7.94 6.26 1.67
C THR A 326 -7.21 5.97 2.97
N GLN A 327 -7.61 4.86 3.60
CA GLN A 327 -6.92 4.30 4.75
C GLN A 327 -7.05 2.79 4.71
N ARG A 328 -5.94 2.11 4.90
CA ARG A 328 -5.83 0.65 4.87
C ARG A 328 -5.15 0.17 6.14
N TYR A 329 -5.45 -1.06 6.51
CA TYR A 329 -4.88 -1.71 7.66
C TYR A 329 -4.31 -3.05 7.26
N GLY A 330 -3.14 -3.36 7.79
CA GLY A 330 -2.44 -4.61 7.51
C GLY A 330 -1.59 -5.05 8.68
N TYR A 331 -0.77 -6.06 8.42
CA TYR A 331 0.30 -6.47 9.32
C TYR A 331 1.60 -5.80 8.86
N ALA A 332 2.41 -5.35 9.82
CA ALA A 332 3.77 -4.93 9.50
C ALA A 332 4.55 -6.20 9.09
N GLN A 333 5.15 -6.17 7.89
CA GLN A 333 6.10 -7.21 7.46
C GLN A 333 7.47 -6.95 8.06
#